data_AF-A0A497XTL3-F1
#
_entry.id   AF-A0A497XTL3-F1
#
_cell.length_a   1.000
_cell.length_b   1.000
_cell.length_c   1.000
_cell.angle_alpha   90.00
_cell.angle_beta   90.00
_cell.angle_gamma   90.00
#
_symmetry.space_group_name_H-M   'P 1'
#
loop_
_entity.id
_entity.type
_entity.pdbx_description
1 polymer ?
#
loop_
_entity_poly.entity_id
_entity_poly.type
_entity_poly.pdbx_seq_one_letter_code
_entity_poly.pdbx_strand_id
1 'polypeptide(L)'
;MEVSPYYILLAKLEEEISFQRKVINTFLFVQQKPSPEITLKTIDILRRLTQGFRLIALVMDEMESVTDKYMKEQALLLSSESLSLASLLLPALESLSPIFLESLRVYDEPILDRIEAVAEFIENSMQNYEELATDELAQTIEDIMRTLEYHIKLGEKAVGKIV
;
A
#
# COMPACT_ATOMS: atom_id res chain seq x y z
N MET A 1 5.76 -21.68 -23.19
CA MET A 1 6.14 -20.31 -22.82
C MET A 1 6.31 -20.31 -21.31
N GLU A 2 7.53 -20.11 -20.83
CA GLU A 2 7.76 -19.86 -19.40
C GLU A 2 7.17 -18.48 -19.08
N VAL A 3 6.21 -18.44 -18.17
CA VAL A 3 5.65 -17.17 -17.67
C VAL A 3 6.75 -16.56 -16.81
N SER A 4 7.27 -15.39 -17.19
CA SER A 4 8.26 -14.71 -16.36
C SER A 4 7.64 -14.45 -14.97
N PRO A 5 8.36 -14.73 -13.87
CA PRO A 5 7.89 -14.50 -12.50
C PRO A 5 7.33 -13.08 -12.30
N TYR A 6 7.84 -12.11 -13.06
CA TYR A 6 7.36 -10.72 -13.04
C TYR A 6 5.88 -10.58 -13.40
N TYR A 7 5.37 -11.36 -14.36
CA TYR A 7 3.94 -11.34 -14.71
C TYR A 7 3.04 -11.78 -13.56
N ILE A 8 3.54 -12.70 -12.72
CA ILE A 8 2.81 -13.17 -11.53
C ILE A 8 2.73 -12.03 -10.51
N LEU A 9 3.79 -11.23 -10.37
CA LEU A 9 3.78 -10.06 -9.48
C LEU A 9 2.78 -9.00 -9.95
N LEU A 10 2.76 -8.69 -11.26
CA LEU A 10 1.82 -7.73 -11.82
C LEU A 10 0.36 -8.20 -11.67
N ALA A 11 0.08 -9.47 -11.96
CA ALA A 11 -1.27 -10.03 -11.79
C ALA A 11 -1.73 -9.96 -10.32
N LYS A 12 -0.85 -10.24 -9.36
CA LYS A 12 -1.16 -10.07 -7.94
C LYS A 12 -1.42 -8.61 -7.55
N LEU A 13 -0.73 -7.68 -8.19
CA LEU A 13 -0.89 -6.25 -7.91
C LEU A 13 -2.24 -5.75 -8.45
N GLU A 14 -2.66 -6.23 -9.61
CA GLU A 14 -4.01 -6.02 -10.15
C GLU A 14 -5.11 -6.58 -9.23
N GLU A 15 -4.90 -7.79 -8.67
CA GLU A 15 -5.81 -8.37 -7.68
C GLU A 15 -5.91 -7.50 -6.41
N GLU A 16 -4.80 -6.93 -5.97
CA GLU A 16 -4.77 -6.06 -4.79
C GLU A 16 -5.48 -4.73 -5.06
N ILE A 17 -5.25 -4.10 -6.21
CA ILE A 17 -5.99 -2.91 -6.66
C ILE A 17 -7.49 -3.19 -6.71
N SER A 18 -7.89 -4.35 -7.25
CA SER A 18 -9.30 -4.77 -7.30
C SER A 18 -9.90 -4.90 -5.90
N PHE A 19 -9.14 -5.45 -4.93
CA PHE A 19 -9.55 -5.49 -3.53
C PHE A 19 -9.66 -4.09 -2.93
N GLN A 20 -8.65 -3.24 -3.08
CA GLN A 20 -8.63 -1.87 -2.57
C GLN A 20 -9.86 -1.09 -3.06
N ARG A 21 -10.16 -1.14 -4.37
CA ARG A 21 -11.37 -0.52 -4.96
C ARG A 21 -12.67 -1.04 -4.35
N LYS A 22 -12.78 -2.35 -4.07
CA LYS A 22 -13.96 -2.93 -3.40
C LYS A 22 -14.11 -2.44 -1.96
N VAL A 23 -12.99 -2.36 -1.23
CA VAL A 23 -12.96 -1.85 0.15
C VAL A 23 -13.37 -0.38 0.16
N ILE A 24 -12.78 0.46 -0.69
CA ILE A 24 -13.15 1.87 -0.86
C ILE A 24 -14.66 2.01 -1.04
N ASN A 25 -15.24 1.26 -1.99
CA ASN A 25 -16.67 1.30 -2.26
C ASN A 25 -17.55 0.84 -1.08
N THR A 26 -17.02 -0.03 -0.21
CA THR A 26 -17.74 -0.55 0.95
C THR A 26 -17.63 0.38 2.16
N PHE A 27 -16.46 0.98 2.36
CA PHE A 27 -16.13 1.71 3.59
C PHE A 27 -16.32 3.23 3.47
N LEU A 28 -16.15 3.83 2.28
CA LEU A 28 -16.43 5.26 2.09
C LEU A 28 -17.92 5.58 1.97
N PHE A 29 -18.75 4.63 1.51
CA PHE A 29 -20.15 4.91 1.20
C PHE A 29 -21.15 4.34 2.24
N VAL A 30 -20.68 3.50 3.16
CA VAL A 30 -21.53 2.94 4.22
C VAL A 30 -21.20 3.64 5.53
N GLN A 31 -22.16 4.37 6.10
CA GLN A 31 -22.04 4.91 7.46
C GLN A 31 -22.07 3.76 8.48
N GLN A 32 -20.90 3.24 8.83
CA GLN A 32 -20.76 2.21 9.85
C GLN A 32 -20.46 2.87 11.20
N LYS A 33 -21.18 2.48 12.26
CA LYS A 33 -20.87 2.91 13.63
C LYS A 33 -19.68 2.12 14.15
N PRO A 34 -18.72 2.74 14.87
CA PRO A 34 -17.59 2.02 15.44
C PRO A 34 -18.04 0.81 16.27
N SER A 35 -17.42 -0.34 16.02
CA SER A 35 -17.68 -1.58 16.76
C SER A 35 -16.41 -2.45 16.83
N PRO A 36 -16.33 -3.42 17.76
CA PRO A 36 -15.24 -4.39 17.80
C PRO A 36 -15.09 -5.18 16.50
N GLU A 37 -16.20 -5.57 15.87
CA GLU A 37 -16.19 -6.28 14.58
C GLU A 37 -15.61 -5.43 13.45
N ILE A 38 -15.93 -4.14 13.43
CA ILE A 38 -15.37 -3.20 12.46
C ILE A 38 -13.89 -2.99 12.70
N THR A 39 -13.47 -2.90 13.96
CA THR A 39 -12.05 -2.80 14.31
C THR A 39 -11.25 -4.02 13.84
N LEU A 40 -11.77 -5.24 14.04
CA LEU A 40 -11.15 -6.46 13.54
C LEU A 40 -11.05 -6.47 12.01
N LYS A 41 -12.13 -6.06 11.31
CA LYS A 41 -12.11 -5.92 9.84
C LYS A 41 -11.09 -4.89 9.38
N THR A 42 -10.98 -3.75 10.05
CA THR A 42 -9.99 -2.73 9.74
C THR A 42 -8.57 -3.28 9.90
N ILE A 43 -8.29 -4.01 10.97
CA ILE A 43 -6.98 -4.67 11.18
C ILE A 43 -6.68 -5.65 10.04
N ASP A 44 -7.64 -6.47 9.63
CA ASP A 44 -7.44 -7.42 8.53
C ASP A 44 -7.19 -6.72 7.19
N ILE A 45 -7.89 -5.60 6.93
CA ILE A 45 -7.65 -4.77 5.74
C ILE A 45 -6.25 -4.15 5.80
N LEU A 46 -5.83 -3.61 6.94
CA LEU A 46 -4.50 -3.04 7.11
C LEU A 46 -3.39 -4.09 6.91
N ARG A 47 -3.58 -5.31 7.42
CA ARG A 47 -2.66 -6.43 7.18
C ARG A 47 -2.55 -6.74 5.70
N ARG A 48 -3.66 -6.74 4.98
CA ARG A 48 -3.67 -6.98 3.54
C ARG A 48 -3.00 -5.84 2.76
N LEU A 49 -3.29 -4.58 3.11
CA LEU A 49 -2.61 -3.41 2.54
C LEU A 49 -1.09 -3.48 2.74
N THR A 50 -0.65 -3.92 3.92
CA THR A 50 0.77 -4.15 4.22
C THR A 50 1.40 -5.18 3.26
N GLN A 51 0.69 -6.27 2.94
CA GLN A 51 1.15 -7.22 1.91
C GLN A 51 1.15 -6.59 0.51
N GLY A 52 0.23 -5.66 0.23
CA GLY A 52 0.23 -4.84 -0.97
C GLY A 52 1.50 -4.00 -1.12
N PHE A 53 1.91 -3.27 -0.07
CA PHE A 53 3.18 -2.52 -0.07
C PHE A 53 4.38 -3.44 -0.30
N ARG A 54 4.41 -4.62 0.35
CA ARG A 54 5.45 -5.61 0.11
C ARG A 54 5.52 -6.07 -1.34
N LEU A 55 4.36 -6.28 -1.96
CA LEU A 55 4.29 -6.66 -3.36
C LEU A 55 4.83 -5.55 -4.26
N ILE A 56 4.53 -4.29 -3.96
CA ILE A 56 5.07 -3.15 -4.70
C ILE A 56 6.59 -3.10 -4.58
N ALA A 57 7.15 -3.27 -3.38
CA ALA A 57 8.60 -3.30 -3.19
C ALA A 57 9.27 -4.40 -4.03
N LEU A 58 8.70 -5.61 -4.03
CA LEU A 58 9.19 -6.72 -4.88
C LEU A 58 9.09 -6.40 -6.38
N VAL A 59 8.04 -5.70 -6.82
CA VAL A 59 7.92 -5.26 -8.21
C VAL A 59 9.02 -4.26 -8.56
N MET A 60 9.36 -3.35 -7.64
CA MET A 60 10.43 -2.37 -7.83
C MET A 60 11.81 -3.03 -7.92
N ASP A 61 12.12 -3.96 -7.01
CA ASP A 61 13.39 -4.70 -7.01
C ASP A 61 13.60 -5.49 -8.31
N GLU A 62 12.54 -6.15 -8.80
CA GLU A 62 12.63 -6.96 -10.01
C GLU A 62 12.65 -6.11 -11.30
N MET A 63 12.34 -4.81 -11.21
CA MET A 63 12.17 -3.93 -12.37
C MET A 63 13.47 -3.73 -13.17
N GLU A 64 14.63 -3.78 -12.51
CA GLU A 64 15.93 -3.69 -13.19
C GLU A 64 16.16 -4.89 -14.12
N SER A 65 15.73 -6.08 -13.70
CA SER A 65 15.91 -7.33 -14.44
C SER A 65 15.03 -7.43 -15.69
N VAL A 66 13.96 -6.65 -15.75
CA VAL A 66 13.02 -6.64 -16.88
C VAL A 66 13.63 -5.85 -18.05
N THR A 67 13.65 -6.43 -19.24
CA THR A 67 14.11 -5.71 -20.46
C THR A 67 12.97 -5.08 -21.24
N ASP A 68 11.74 -5.53 -21.02
CA ASP A 68 10.54 -5.05 -21.72
C ASP A 68 10.06 -3.72 -21.13
N LYS A 69 10.18 -2.65 -21.92
CA LYS A 69 9.76 -1.29 -21.54
C LYS A 69 8.26 -1.22 -21.22
N TYR A 70 7.42 -1.93 -21.95
CA TYR A 70 5.97 -1.93 -21.73
C TYR A 70 5.64 -2.56 -20.38
N MET A 71 6.32 -3.65 -20.01
CA MET A 71 6.16 -4.29 -18.71
C MET A 71 6.61 -3.40 -17.55
N LYS A 72 7.69 -2.63 -17.72
CA LYS A 72 8.12 -1.64 -16.73
C LYS A 72 7.09 -0.54 -16.54
N GLU A 73 6.56 0.00 -17.64
CA GLU A 73 5.53 1.04 -17.60
C GLU A 73 4.25 0.54 -16.91
N GLN A 74 3.80 -0.68 -17.25
CA GLN A 74 2.66 -1.30 -16.58
C GLN A 74 2.91 -1.50 -15.09
N ALA A 75 4.10 -1.92 -14.70
CA ALA A 75 4.47 -2.09 -13.30
C ALA A 75 4.40 -0.78 -12.52
N LEU A 76 5.01 0.29 -13.04
CA LEU A 76 4.99 1.61 -12.43
C LEU A 76 3.55 2.15 -12.31
N LEU A 77 2.73 1.97 -13.34
CA LEU A 77 1.33 2.40 -13.33
C LEU A 77 0.51 1.67 -12.25
N LEU A 78 0.63 0.35 -12.18
CA LEU A 78 -0.07 -0.44 -11.16
C LEU A 78 0.43 -0.11 -9.74
N SER A 79 1.73 0.13 -9.58
CA SER A 79 2.30 0.51 -8.29
C SER A 79 1.82 1.89 -7.84
N SER A 80 1.85 2.90 -8.72
CA SER A 80 1.30 4.23 -8.38
C SER A 80 -0.19 4.14 -8.04
N GLU A 81 -0.97 3.41 -8.83
CA GLU A 81 -2.40 3.26 -8.57
C GLU A 81 -2.64 2.60 -7.19
N SER A 82 -1.93 1.53 -6.88
CA SER A 82 -2.10 0.83 -5.61
C SER A 82 -1.71 1.70 -4.41
N LEU A 83 -0.65 2.51 -4.51
CA LEU A 83 -0.25 3.48 -3.50
C LEU A 83 -1.31 4.58 -3.32
N SER A 84 -1.83 5.12 -4.42
CA SER A 84 -2.88 6.14 -4.40
C SER A 84 -4.19 5.64 -3.79
N LEU A 85 -4.55 4.38 -4.05
CA LEU A 85 -5.72 3.76 -3.40
C LEU A 85 -5.45 3.51 -1.92
N ALA A 86 -4.22 3.18 -1.53
CA ALA A 86 -3.84 3.00 -0.14
C ALA A 86 -3.90 4.34 0.63
N SER A 87 -3.42 5.45 0.04
CA SER A 87 -3.50 6.78 0.66
C SER A 87 -4.95 7.23 0.86
N LEU A 88 -5.88 6.83 0.00
CA LEU A 88 -7.31 7.07 0.18
C LEU A 88 -7.95 6.16 1.26
N LEU A 89 -7.54 4.89 1.29
CA LEU A 89 -8.09 3.89 2.21
C LEU A 89 -7.72 4.13 3.66
N LEU A 90 -6.46 4.49 3.90
CA LEU A 90 -5.93 4.66 5.24
C LEU A 90 -6.78 5.65 6.07
N PRO A 91 -7.01 6.91 5.64
CA PRO A 91 -7.88 7.84 6.37
C PRO A 91 -9.31 7.32 6.57
N ALA A 92 -9.87 6.62 5.57
CA ALA A 92 -11.21 6.04 5.66
C ALA A 92 -11.30 5.01 6.78
N LEU A 93 -10.28 4.15 6.90
CA LEU A 93 -10.17 3.16 7.95
C LEU A 93 -10.01 3.79 9.34
N GLU A 94 -9.20 4.84 9.47
CA GLU A 94 -9.02 5.58 10.74
C GLU A 94 -10.32 6.18 11.25
N SER A 95 -11.16 6.70 10.34
CA SER A 95 -12.45 7.31 10.72
C SER A 95 -13.43 6.32 11.36
N LEU A 96 -13.27 5.02 11.08
CA LEU A 96 -14.16 3.95 11.53
C LEU A 96 -13.61 3.19 12.73
N SER A 97 -12.30 3.07 12.78
CA SER A 97 -11.57 2.52 13.90
C SER A 97 -10.34 3.41 14.05
N PRO A 98 -10.29 4.32 15.04
CA PRO A 98 -9.11 5.14 15.26
C PRO A 98 -7.98 4.23 15.77
N ILE A 99 -7.13 3.78 14.85
CA ILE A 99 -5.98 2.90 15.13
C ILE A 99 -4.67 3.70 15.12
N PHE A 100 -4.75 5.04 15.23
CA PHE A 100 -3.66 5.99 15.40
C PHE A 100 -2.87 6.34 14.13
N LEU A 101 -3.52 6.39 12.95
CA LEU A 101 -2.86 6.82 11.71
C LEU A 101 -2.22 8.22 11.82
N GLU A 102 -2.82 9.15 12.56
CA GLU A 102 -2.26 10.49 12.79
C GLU A 102 -0.90 10.50 13.50
N SER A 103 -0.57 9.43 14.23
CA SER A 103 0.72 9.29 14.93
C SER A 103 1.79 8.58 14.09
N LEU A 104 1.41 8.01 12.95
CA LEU A 104 2.32 7.24 12.11
C LEU A 104 3.27 8.16 11.36
N ARG A 105 4.56 7.97 11.62
CA ARG A 105 5.63 8.62 10.89
C ARG A 105 6.59 7.62 10.30
N VAL A 106 7.02 7.89 9.08
CA VAL A 106 8.13 7.22 8.42
C VAL A 106 9.24 8.25 8.37
N TYR A 107 10.35 7.98 9.05
CA TYR A 107 11.32 9.02 9.40
C TYR A 107 10.65 10.15 10.21
N ASP A 108 10.65 11.38 9.69
CA ASP A 108 10.03 12.55 10.33
C ASP A 108 8.71 12.97 9.67
N GLU A 109 8.28 12.29 8.61
CA GLU A 109 7.10 12.63 7.79
C GLU A 109 5.88 11.79 8.18
N PRO A 110 4.66 12.34 8.16
CA PRO A 110 3.43 11.55 8.26
C PRO A 110 3.39 10.45 7.21
N ILE A 111 2.88 9.27 7.57
CA ILE A 111 2.88 8.12 6.66
C ILE A 111 2.10 8.37 5.36
N LEU A 112 1.03 9.17 5.43
CA LEU A 112 0.21 9.50 4.26
C LEU A 112 1.02 10.35 3.28
N ASP A 113 1.63 11.43 3.76
CA ASP A 113 2.51 12.30 2.98
C ASP A 113 3.63 11.47 2.34
N ARG A 114 4.18 10.49 3.06
CA ARG A 114 5.22 9.60 2.51
C ARG A 114 4.70 8.68 1.41
N ILE A 115 3.52 8.08 1.58
CA ILE A 115 2.89 7.25 0.55
C ILE A 115 2.59 8.08 -0.71
N GLU A 116 2.06 9.29 -0.53
CA GLU A 116 1.75 10.22 -1.62
C GLU A 116 3.02 10.65 -2.36
N ALA A 117 4.09 10.99 -1.64
CA ALA A 117 5.38 11.34 -2.24
C ALA A 117 5.99 10.20 -3.07
N VAL A 118 5.85 8.95 -2.62
CA VAL A 118 6.29 7.76 -3.37
C VAL A 118 5.47 7.59 -4.65
N ALA A 119 4.14 7.74 -4.57
CA ALA A 119 3.27 7.64 -5.75
C ALA A 119 3.59 8.75 -6.77
N GLU A 120 3.74 9.99 -6.31
CA GLU A 120 4.09 11.14 -7.14
C GLU A 120 5.48 10.97 -7.79
N PHE A 121 6.46 10.44 -7.06
CA PHE A 121 7.79 10.14 -7.60
C PHE A 121 7.71 9.13 -8.75
N ILE A 122 6.91 8.07 -8.61
CA ILE A 122 6.69 7.07 -9.66
C ILE A 122 6.04 7.73 -10.88
N GLU A 123 4.99 8.53 -10.68
CA GLU A 123 4.28 9.21 -11.78
C GLU A 123 5.18 10.20 -12.53
N ASN A 124 5.95 11.00 -11.81
CA ASN A 124 6.88 11.96 -12.41
C ASN A 124 7.97 11.25 -13.21
N SER A 125 8.48 10.12 -12.71
CA SER A 125 9.49 9.33 -13.43
C SER A 125 8.94 8.73 -14.73
N MET A 126 7.67 8.30 -14.73
CA MET A 126 6.98 7.88 -15.95
C MET A 126 6.82 9.02 -16.96
N GLN A 127 6.47 10.22 -16.50
CA GLN A 127 6.23 11.38 -17.37
C GLN A 127 7.52 11.97 -17.94
N ASN A 128 8.58 12.04 -17.13
CA ASN A 128 9.84 12.69 -17.49
C ASN A 128 10.85 11.73 -18.15
N TYR A 129 10.53 10.44 -18.26
CA TYR A 129 11.44 9.38 -18.73
C TYR A 129 12.77 9.36 -17.95
N GLU A 130 12.72 9.70 -16.66
CA GLU A 130 13.88 9.69 -15.78
C GLU A 130 14.20 8.26 -15.32
N GLU A 131 15.47 8.01 -15.03
CA GLU A 131 15.92 6.74 -14.49
C GLU A 131 15.40 6.62 -13.04
N LEU A 132 14.56 5.63 -12.79
CA LEU A 132 13.94 5.40 -11.49
C LEU A 132 14.99 4.84 -10.52
N ALA A 133 15.17 5.47 -9.36
CA ALA A 133 15.98 4.90 -8.28
C ALA A 133 15.20 3.77 -7.56
N THR A 134 15.14 2.60 -8.20
CA THR A 134 14.39 1.41 -7.78
C THR A 134 14.73 0.96 -6.36
N ASP A 135 16.02 0.93 -6.01
CA ASP A 135 16.49 0.52 -4.67
C ASP A 135 15.98 1.46 -3.56
N GLU A 136 16.12 2.78 -3.75
CA GLU A 136 15.67 3.78 -2.77
C GLU A 136 14.14 3.76 -2.61
N LEU A 137 13.45 3.53 -3.71
CA LEU A 137 12.00 3.42 -3.75
C LEU A 137 11.52 2.16 -3.02
N ALA A 138 12.10 1.00 -3.31
CA ALA A 138 11.79 -0.25 -2.63
C ALA A 138 12.05 -0.15 -1.13
N GLN A 139 13.19 0.43 -0.72
CA GLN A 139 13.51 0.66 0.68
C GLN A 139 12.49 1.58 1.37
N THR A 140 12.10 2.67 0.72
CA THR A 140 11.08 3.58 1.25
C THR A 140 9.74 2.86 1.46
N ILE A 141 9.34 2.01 0.51
CA ILE A 141 8.09 1.24 0.58
C ILE A 141 8.17 0.19 1.69
N GLU A 142 9.33 -0.45 1.89
CA GLU A 142 9.55 -1.33 3.03
C GLU A 142 9.42 -0.59 4.37
N ASP A 143 9.90 0.64 4.48
CA ASP A 143 9.83 1.41 5.72
C ASP A 143 8.39 1.82 6.04
N ILE A 144 7.60 2.18 5.02
CA ILE A 144 6.14 2.37 5.14
C ILE A 144 5.49 1.09 5.66
N MET A 145 5.79 -0.05 5.05
CA MET A 145 5.26 -1.37 5.43
C MET A 145 5.60 -1.69 6.89
N ARG A 146 6.86 -1.56 7.31
CA ARG A 146 7.31 -1.85 8.68
C ARG A 146 6.61 -0.96 9.71
N THR A 147 6.40 0.31 9.36
CA THR A 147 5.67 1.26 10.20
C THR A 147 4.22 0.85 10.39
N LEU A 148 3.53 0.44 9.31
CA LEU A 148 2.17 -0.10 9.39
C LEU A 148 2.12 -1.39 10.22
N GLU A 149 3.03 -2.35 9.99
CA GLU A 149 3.06 -3.61 10.74
C GLU A 149 3.22 -3.41 12.24
N TYR A 150 4.11 -2.51 12.64
CA TYR A 150 4.35 -2.21 14.04
C TYR A 150 3.06 -1.71 14.72
N HIS A 151 2.34 -0.82 14.06
CA HIS A 151 1.12 -0.23 14.62
C HIS A 151 -0.09 -1.16 14.56
N ILE A 152 -0.19 -2.00 13.53
CA ILE A 152 -1.16 -3.10 13.51
C ILE A 152 -0.96 -4.00 14.74
N LYS A 153 0.27 -4.40 15.04
CA LYS A 153 0.58 -5.22 16.23
C LYS A 153 0.26 -4.51 17.55
N LEU A 154 0.41 -3.19 17.61
CA LEU A 154 -0.01 -2.40 18.78
C LEU A 154 -1.54 -2.36 18.91
N GLY A 155 -2.26 -2.11 17.82
CA GLY A 155 -3.72 -2.12 17.77
C GLY A 155 -4.30 -3.47 18.19
N GLU A 156 -3.73 -4.57 17.70
CA GLU A 156 -4.12 -5.93 18.09
C GLU A 156 -3.95 -6.19 19.59
N LYS A 157 -2.84 -5.73 20.18
CA LYS A 157 -2.60 -5.85 21.63
C LYS A 157 -3.57 -5.01 22.45
N ALA A 158 -4.01 -3.86 21.92
CA ALA A 158 -5.01 -3.03 22.58
C ALA A 158 -6.39 -3.69 22.53
N VAL A 159 -6.80 -4.21 21.37
CA VAL A 159 -8.09 -4.88 21.17
C VAL A 159 -8.17 -6.21 21.91
N GLY A 160 -7.10 -7.01 21.92
CA GLY A 160 -7.03 -8.29 22.65
C GLY A 160 -7.06 -8.16 24.17
N LYS A 161 -7.01 -6.94 24.71
CA LYS A 161 -7.26 -6.64 26.15
C LYS A 161 -8.71 -6.25 26.43
N ILE A 162 -9.49 -5.97 25.40
CA ILE A 162 -10.88 -5.47 25.48
C ILE A 162 -11.88 -6.60 25.23
N VAL A 163 -11.48 -7.65 24.50
CA VAL A 163 -12.27 -8.88 24.25
C VAL A 163 -12.04 -9.92 25.35
#